data_AF-A0A3P3VV26-F1
#
_entry.id   AF-A0A3P3VV26-F1
#
_cell.length_a   1.000
_cell.length_b   1.000
_cell.length_c   1.000
_cell.angle_alpha   90.00
_cell.angle_beta   90.00
_cell.angle_gamma   90.00
#
_symmetry.space_group_name_H-M   'P 1'
#
loop_
_entity.id
_entity.type
_entity.pdbx_description
1 polymer ?
#
loop_
_entity_poly.entity_id
_entity_poly.type
_entity_poly.pdbx_seq_one_letter_code
_entity_poly.pdbx_strand_id
1 'polypeptide(L)'
;MKWDTHHTKEITEKYVYRYLTIDKLIDFLDTNSIYLARLDTFEDNLENIEPYDINELKFLTLSKPENANPEIFEQLWENIIEKSKIRLNEIQEYLIEKQKKRFVSCWILSDVESFGMWDTYGKSGFVIRFEREYFQKIIKESITLQTGSTAKNGYSIPPSAD
;
A
#
# COMPACT_ATOMS: atom_id res chain seq x y z
N MET A 1 -9.52 -1.77 -18.59
CA MET A 1 -9.22 -1.12 -17.30
C MET A 1 -9.61 0.35 -17.43
N LYS A 2 -10.41 0.89 -16.51
CA LYS A 2 -10.73 2.34 -16.51
C LYS A 2 -9.63 3.04 -15.70
N TRP A 3 -8.92 3.99 -16.31
CA TRP A 3 -7.94 4.81 -15.60
C TRP A 3 -8.69 5.95 -14.89
N ASP A 4 -8.97 5.76 -13.61
CA ASP A 4 -9.55 6.81 -12.78
C ASP A 4 -8.42 7.60 -12.10
N THR A 5 -8.47 8.93 -12.23
CA THR A 5 -7.59 9.84 -11.49
C THR A 5 -8.37 10.52 -10.40
N HIS A 6 -7.86 10.49 -9.17
CA HIS A 6 -8.46 11.15 -8.02
C HIS A 6 -7.59 12.34 -7.60
N HIS A 7 -8.22 13.44 -7.20
CA HIS A 7 -7.55 14.63 -6.63
C HIS A 7 -6.44 15.27 -7.51
N THR A 8 -6.55 15.21 -8.84
CA THR A 8 -5.50 15.71 -9.75
C THR A 8 -5.67 17.15 -10.24
N LYS A 9 -6.84 17.77 -10.03
CA LYS A 9 -7.14 19.11 -10.59
C LYS A 9 -6.37 20.25 -9.94
N GLU A 10 -5.89 20.06 -8.71
CA GLU A 10 -5.20 21.07 -7.91
C GLU A 10 -3.68 20.87 -7.88
N ILE A 11 -3.19 19.82 -8.54
CA ILE A 11 -1.75 19.51 -8.59
C ILE A 11 -1.04 20.58 -9.43
N THR A 12 -0.13 21.31 -8.79
CA THR A 12 0.71 22.32 -9.45
C THR A 12 2.12 21.82 -9.73
N GLU A 13 2.54 20.75 -9.05
CA GLU A 13 3.86 20.18 -9.17
C GLU A 13 4.06 19.56 -10.56
N LYS A 14 5.21 19.88 -11.14
CA LYS A 14 5.61 19.50 -12.49
C LYS A 14 6.33 18.17 -12.53
N TYR A 15 6.99 17.76 -11.45
CA TYR A 15 7.84 16.59 -11.46
C TYR A 15 7.34 15.47 -10.56
N VAL A 16 7.70 14.25 -10.98
CA VAL A 16 7.62 13.06 -10.14
C VAL A 16 9.02 12.47 -9.98
N TYR A 17 9.35 12.12 -8.75
CA TYR A 17 10.65 11.61 -8.36
C TYR A 17 10.54 10.17 -7.86
N ARG A 18 11.50 9.32 -8.24
CA ARG A 18 11.72 8.01 -7.65
C ARG A 18 13.14 7.90 -7.12
N TYR A 19 13.25 7.75 -5.81
CA TYR A 19 14.50 7.56 -5.11
C TYR A 19 14.80 6.07 -5.03
N LEU A 20 16.05 5.70 -5.26
CA LEU A 20 16.46 4.29 -5.32
C LEU A 20 17.96 4.14 -5.10
N THR A 21 18.34 3.00 -4.53
CA THR A 21 19.75 2.60 -4.38
C THR A 21 20.35 2.19 -5.74
N ILE A 22 21.67 2.13 -5.84
CA ILE A 22 22.37 1.70 -7.06
C ILE A 22 21.93 0.31 -7.52
N ASP A 23 21.75 -0.63 -6.61
CA ASP A 23 21.32 -2.01 -6.94
C ASP A 23 19.93 -2.03 -7.57
N LYS A 24 19.01 -1.19 -7.07
CA LYS A 24 17.66 -1.04 -7.64
C LYS A 24 17.69 -0.35 -8.99
N LEU A 25 18.68 0.54 -9.25
CA LEU A 25 18.85 1.15 -10.57
C LEU A 25 19.29 0.10 -11.59
N ILE A 26 20.30 -0.70 -11.22
CA ILE A 26 20.83 -1.78 -12.06
C ILE A 26 19.71 -2.78 -12.37
N ASP A 27 18.99 -3.26 -11.34
CA ASP A 27 17.85 -4.17 -11.52
C ASP A 27 16.77 -3.59 -12.46
N PHE A 28 16.45 -2.30 -12.32
CA PHE A 28 15.49 -1.63 -13.19
C PHE A 28 15.95 -1.59 -14.66
N LEU A 29 17.23 -1.30 -14.91
CA LEU A 29 17.80 -1.22 -16.25
C LEU A 29 17.95 -2.60 -16.89
N ASP A 30 18.39 -3.60 -16.12
CA ASP A 30 18.61 -4.96 -16.61
C ASP A 30 17.29 -5.68 -16.92
N THR A 31 16.29 -5.54 -16.04
CA THR A 31 14.99 -6.20 -16.19
C THR A 31 14.01 -5.43 -17.07
N ASN A 32 14.26 -4.14 -17.31
CA ASN A 32 13.29 -3.22 -17.91
C ASN A 32 11.91 -3.26 -17.21
N SER A 33 11.91 -3.51 -15.90
CA SER A 33 10.70 -3.74 -15.13
C SER A 33 10.72 -2.98 -13.80
N ILE A 34 9.56 -2.52 -13.37
CA ILE A 34 9.43 -1.80 -12.10
C ILE A 34 9.12 -2.80 -10.99
N TYR A 35 10.02 -2.91 -10.01
CA TYR A 35 9.74 -3.63 -8.77
C TYR A 35 8.58 -2.98 -7.99
N LEU A 36 7.67 -3.83 -7.51
CA LEU A 36 6.59 -3.46 -6.58
C LEU A 36 6.85 -4.13 -5.24
N ALA A 37 7.02 -3.32 -4.20
CA ALA A 37 7.21 -3.79 -2.83
C ALA A 37 5.87 -4.21 -2.22
N ARG A 38 5.88 -5.27 -1.40
CA ARG A 38 4.72 -5.62 -0.58
C ARG A 38 4.54 -4.59 0.52
N LEU A 39 3.31 -4.20 0.80
CA LEU A 39 3.03 -3.16 1.79
C LEU A 39 3.41 -3.57 3.22
N ASP A 40 3.36 -4.85 3.56
CA ASP A 40 3.78 -5.33 4.88
C ASP A 40 5.30 -5.26 5.13
N THR A 41 6.09 -4.88 4.12
CA THR A 41 7.56 -4.72 4.25
C THR A 41 8.01 -3.27 4.47
N PHE A 42 7.06 -2.34 4.53
CA PHE A 42 7.36 -0.93 4.77
C PHE A 42 7.71 -0.69 6.24
N GLU A 43 8.50 0.34 6.51
CA GLU A 43 8.86 0.73 7.88
C GLU A 43 7.64 1.26 8.65
N ASP A 44 6.75 1.98 7.95
CA ASP A 44 5.45 2.37 8.49
C ASP A 44 4.44 1.22 8.35
N ASN A 45 4.14 0.57 9.47
CA ASN A 45 3.16 -0.53 9.54
C ASN A 45 1.71 -0.07 9.35
N LEU A 46 1.45 1.24 9.29
CA LEU A 46 0.12 1.81 9.05
C LEU A 46 -0.20 2.01 7.57
N GLU A 47 0.76 1.75 6.68
CA GLU A 47 0.55 1.86 5.25
C GLU A 47 -0.63 1.00 4.80
N ASN A 48 -1.50 1.60 3.98
CA ASN A 48 -2.74 0.98 3.49
C ASN A 48 -3.83 0.65 4.54
N ILE A 49 -3.70 1.11 5.78
CA ILE A 49 -4.81 1.10 6.75
C ILE A 49 -5.77 2.25 6.40
N GLU A 50 -7.05 1.90 6.15
CA GLU A 50 -8.06 2.88 5.78
C GLU A 50 -8.75 3.47 7.03
N PRO A 51 -9.34 4.68 6.96
CA PRO A 51 -10.06 5.25 8.10
C PRO A 51 -11.18 4.35 8.66
N TYR A 52 -11.78 3.51 7.80
CA TYR A 52 -12.76 2.49 8.22
C TYR A 52 -12.13 1.44 9.13
N ASP A 53 -10.95 0.94 8.79
CA ASP A 53 -10.20 -0.05 9.58
C ASP A 53 -9.89 0.51 10.99
N ILE A 54 -9.56 1.81 11.08
CA ILE A 54 -9.28 2.51 12.35
C ILE A 54 -10.55 2.69 13.18
N ASN A 55 -11.71 2.92 12.54
CA ASN A 55 -12.97 3.11 13.26
C ASN A 55 -13.40 1.86 14.02
N GLU A 56 -13.08 0.66 13.52
CA GLU A 56 -13.36 -0.60 14.22
C GLU A 56 -12.66 -0.66 15.59
N LEU A 57 -11.50 -0.02 15.72
CA LEU A 57 -10.73 0.01 16.98
C LEU A 57 -11.38 0.89 18.06
N LYS A 58 -12.19 1.88 17.68
CA LYS A 58 -12.80 2.84 18.62
C LYS A 58 -13.80 2.21 19.58
N PHE A 59 -14.35 1.06 19.22
CA PHE A 59 -15.36 0.34 20.00
C PHE A 59 -14.75 -0.74 20.91
N LEU A 60 -13.43 -0.90 20.90
CA LEU A 60 -12.73 -1.88 21.72
C LEU A 60 -12.48 -1.32 23.11
N THR A 61 -12.85 -2.09 24.13
CA THR A 61 -12.54 -1.76 25.53
C THR A 61 -11.48 -2.72 26.03
N LEU A 62 -10.21 -2.28 26.03
CA LEU A 62 -9.07 -3.13 26.40
C LEU A 62 -8.76 -3.11 27.90
N SER A 63 -9.34 -2.16 28.62
CA SER A 63 -9.22 -2.02 30.07
C SER A 63 -10.49 -1.41 30.64
N LYS A 64 -10.79 -1.73 31.90
CA LYS A 64 -11.90 -1.11 32.63
C LYS A 64 -11.63 0.39 32.80
N PRO A 65 -12.56 1.29 32.43
CA PRO A 65 -12.41 2.73 32.66
C PRO A 65 -12.39 3.06 34.17
N GLU A 66 -11.63 4.08 34.56
CA GLU A 66 -11.59 4.54 35.96
C GLU A 66 -12.97 5.03 36.47
N ASN A 67 -13.77 5.60 35.58
CA ASN A 67 -15.12 6.07 35.82
C ASN A 67 -16.21 5.05 35.42
N ALA A 68 -15.86 3.75 35.39
CA ALA A 68 -16.81 2.69 35.10
C ALA A 68 -18.02 2.73 36.06
N ASN A 69 -19.22 2.48 35.53
CA ASN A 69 -20.42 2.42 36.35
C ASN A 69 -20.24 1.32 37.44
N PRO A 70 -20.31 1.68 38.74
CA PRO A 70 -20.11 0.73 39.83
C PRO A 70 -21.20 -0.35 39.92
N GLU A 71 -22.35 -0.15 39.27
CA GLU A 71 -23.43 -1.15 39.18
C GLU A 71 -23.13 -2.29 38.20
N ILE A 72 -22.12 -2.13 37.33
CA ILE A 72 -21.72 -3.17 36.39
C ILE A 72 -20.81 -4.18 37.10
N PHE A 73 -21.25 -5.44 37.12
CA PHE A 73 -20.50 -6.55 37.70
C PHE A 73 -19.13 -6.77 37.03
N GLU A 74 -18.12 -7.13 37.82
CA GLU A 74 -16.74 -7.31 37.34
C GLU A 74 -16.64 -8.36 36.23
N GLN A 75 -17.40 -9.45 36.33
CA GLN A 75 -17.45 -10.52 35.32
C GLN A 75 -17.91 -10.01 33.94
N LEU A 76 -18.78 -8.99 33.90
CA LEU A 76 -19.21 -8.40 32.63
C LEU A 76 -18.06 -7.60 32.00
N TRP A 77 -17.30 -6.86 32.81
CA TRP A 77 -16.10 -6.15 32.37
C TRP A 77 -15.04 -7.10 31.84
N GLU A 78 -14.77 -8.19 32.56
CA GLU A 78 -13.85 -9.24 32.10
C GLU A 78 -14.26 -9.81 30.74
N ASN A 79 -15.56 -10.10 30.56
CA ASN A 79 -16.09 -10.59 29.29
C ASN A 79 -15.95 -9.58 28.14
N ILE A 80 -16.25 -8.30 28.39
CA ILE A 80 -16.11 -7.22 27.42
C ILE A 80 -14.64 -7.06 26.99
N ILE A 81 -13.72 -7.07 27.95
CA ILE A 81 -12.29 -6.93 27.70
C ILE A 81 -11.78 -8.12 26.90
N GLU A 82 -12.18 -9.34 27.27
CA GLU A 82 -11.76 -10.55 26.56
C GLU A 82 -12.26 -10.56 25.11
N LYS A 83 -13.53 -10.24 24.89
CA LYS A 83 -14.08 -10.08 23.53
C LYS A 83 -13.35 -9.00 22.74
N SER A 84 -13.01 -7.88 23.37
CA SER A 84 -12.29 -6.79 22.72
C SER A 84 -10.88 -7.20 22.31
N LYS A 85 -10.18 -8.02 23.12
CA LYS A 85 -8.87 -8.58 22.78
C LYS A 85 -8.93 -9.55 21.60
N ILE A 86 -9.91 -10.47 21.62
CA ILE A 86 -10.14 -11.39 20.49
C ILE A 86 -10.38 -10.58 19.22
N ARG A 87 -11.28 -9.60 19.27
CA ARG A 87 -11.60 -8.74 18.13
C ARG A 87 -10.39 -7.93 17.65
N LEU A 88 -9.55 -7.43 18.56
CA LEU A 88 -8.32 -6.73 18.21
C LEU A 88 -7.39 -7.63 17.40
N ASN A 89 -7.20 -8.88 17.82
CA ASN A 89 -6.37 -9.85 17.12
C ASN A 89 -6.94 -10.15 15.72
N GLU A 90 -8.26 -10.35 15.59
CA GLU A 90 -8.91 -10.56 14.29
C GLU A 90 -8.68 -9.39 13.33
N ILE A 91 -8.81 -8.15 13.82
CA ILE A 91 -8.57 -6.94 13.01
C ILE A 91 -7.10 -6.90 12.60
N GLN A 92 -6.18 -7.16 13.52
CA GLN A 92 -4.74 -7.17 13.22
C GLN A 92 -4.38 -8.20 12.15
N GLU A 93 -4.87 -9.44 12.28
CA GLU A 93 -4.65 -10.51 11.29
C GLU A 93 -5.22 -10.13 9.92
N TYR A 94 -6.44 -9.59 9.89
CA TYR A 94 -7.06 -9.08 8.67
C TYR A 94 -6.20 -8.01 7.98
N LEU A 95 -5.70 -7.03 8.73
CA LEU A 95 -4.89 -5.94 8.17
C LEU A 95 -3.54 -6.42 7.64
N ILE A 96 -2.87 -7.32 8.38
CA ILE A 96 -1.63 -7.94 7.92
C ILE A 96 -1.86 -8.70 6.61
N GLU A 97 -2.90 -9.52 6.53
CA GLU A 97 -3.22 -10.27 5.31
C GLU A 97 -3.65 -9.37 4.14
N LYS A 98 -4.30 -8.24 4.43
CA LYS A 98 -4.63 -7.20 3.44
C LYS A 98 -3.35 -6.55 2.89
N GLN A 99 -2.39 -6.20 3.73
CA GLN A 99 -1.11 -5.59 3.33
C GLN A 99 -0.25 -6.55 2.50
N LYS A 100 -0.16 -7.84 2.88
CA LYS A 100 0.61 -8.86 2.12
C LYS A 100 0.16 -9.07 0.68
N LYS A 101 -1.10 -8.77 0.38
CA LYS A 101 -1.72 -8.96 -0.94
C LYS A 101 -1.66 -7.71 -1.81
N ARG A 102 -1.04 -6.63 -1.34
CA ARG A 102 -0.96 -5.35 -2.04
C ARG A 102 0.49 -4.97 -2.29
N PHE A 103 0.73 -4.49 -3.50
CA PHE A 103 2.06 -4.24 -4.02
C PHE A 103 2.11 -2.82 -4.58
N VAL A 104 3.14 -2.06 -4.24
CA VAL A 104 3.25 -0.65 -4.58
C VAL A 104 4.65 -0.28 -5.08
N SER A 105 4.72 0.76 -5.91
CA SER A 105 5.95 1.45 -6.26
C SER A 105 5.76 2.93 -5.95
N CYS A 106 6.58 3.45 -5.04
CA CYS A 106 6.44 4.81 -4.53
C CYS A 106 7.09 5.83 -5.47
N TRP A 107 6.32 6.85 -5.83
CA TRP A 107 6.76 8.01 -6.60
C TRP A 107 6.30 9.26 -5.85
N ILE A 108 7.14 10.28 -5.82
CA ILE A 108 6.87 11.51 -5.09
C ILE A 108 6.53 12.59 -6.07
N LEU A 109 5.36 13.18 -5.89
CA LEU A 109 4.98 14.42 -6.54
C LEU A 109 5.65 15.60 -5.81
N SER A 110 6.57 16.27 -6.46
CA SER A 110 7.26 17.45 -5.91
C SER A 110 7.93 18.22 -7.03
N ASP A 111 8.24 19.49 -6.80
CA ASP A 111 9.14 20.25 -7.68
C ASP A 111 10.61 20.21 -7.22
N VAL A 112 10.85 19.78 -5.98
CA VAL A 112 12.18 19.73 -5.35
C VAL A 112 12.48 18.35 -4.80
N GLU A 113 13.76 18.10 -4.51
CA GLU A 113 14.17 16.87 -3.86
C GLU A 113 13.84 16.88 -2.36
N SER A 114 13.55 15.70 -1.81
CA SER A 114 13.22 15.50 -0.39
C SER A 114 14.36 14.80 0.33
N PHE A 115 14.89 15.45 1.37
CA PHE A 115 15.95 14.89 2.20
C PHE A 115 15.52 13.59 2.91
N GLY A 116 14.29 13.52 3.43
CA GLY A 116 13.79 12.30 4.08
C GLY A 116 13.75 11.11 3.12
N MET A 117 13.48 11.36 1.84
CA MET A 117 13.34 10.30 0.84
C MET A 117 14.70 9.81 0.34
N TRP A 118 15.70 10.68 0.38
CA TRP A 118 17.10 10.27 0.26
C TRP A 118 17.50 9.30 1.37
N ASP A 119 17.12 9.58 2.63
CA ASP A 119 17.47 8.71 3.75
C ASP A 119 16.73 7.36 3.70
N THR A 120 15.43 7.36 3.41
CA THR A 120 14.60 6.15 3.39
C THR A 120 14.81 5.29 2.14
N TYR A 121 14.90 5.88 0.95
CA TYR A 121 14.85 5.14 -0.32
C TYR A 121 16.10 5.28 -1.19
N GLY A 122 16.80 6.41 -1.08
CA GLY A 122 17.89 6.80 -1.97
C GLY A 122 19.28 6.73 -1.34
N LYS A 123 19.47 6.07 -0.19
CA LYS A 123 20.72 6.12 0.58
C LYS A 123 21.94 5.79 -0.29
N SER A 124 22.80 6.79 -0.51
CA SER A 124 23.96 6.73 -1.43
C SER A 124 23.61 6.25 -2.86
N GLY A 125 22.42 6.60 -3.34
CA GLY A 125 21.83 6.12 -4.59
C GLY A 125 21.58 7.22 -5.61
N PHE A 126 20.48 7.06 -6.35
CA PHE A 126 20.09 7.95 -7.44
C PHE A 126 18.63 8.36 -7.28
N VAL A 127 18.28 9.45 -7.96
CA VAL A 127 16.89 9.87 -8.15
C VAL A 127 16.58 9.92 -9.63
N ILE A 128 15.47 9.31 -10.02
CA ILE A 128 14.91 9.46 -11.37
C ILE A 128 13.84 10.53 -11.31
N ARG A 129 13.97 11.56 -12.15
CA ARG A 129 13.00 12.65 -12.30
C ARG A 129 12.30 12.56 -13.64
N PHE A 130 10.98 12.54 -13.62
CA PHE A 130 10.15 12.71 -14.81
C PHE A 130 9.29 13.94 -14.71
N GLU A 131 9.01 14.55 -15.86
CA GLU A 131 7.88 15.46 -15.98
C GLU A 131 6.58 14.65 -15.83
N ARG A 132 5.69 15.12 -14.95
CA ARG A 132 4.52 14.40 -14.48
C ARG A 132 3.56 14.08 -15.62
N GLU A 133 3.24 15.05 -16.47
CA GLU A 133 2.26 14.86 -17.54
C GLU A 133 2.74 13.85 -18.57
N TYR A 134 4.03 13.91 -18.91
CA TYR A 134 4.71 12.94 -19.76
C TYR A 134 4.71 11.54 -19.15
N PHE A 135 5.05 11.41 -17.87
CA PHE A 135 5.02 10.12 -17.16
C PHE A 135 3.61 9.52 -17.14
N GLN A 136 2.60 10.34 -16.80
CA GLN A 136 1.20 9.92 -16.80
C GLN A 136 0.72 9.49 -18.19
N LYS A 137 1.17 10.18 -19.25
CA LYS A 137 0.87 9.81 -20.63
C LYS A 137 1.45 8.44 -20.97
N ILE A 138 2.74 8.19 -20.67
CA ILE A 138 3.40 6.90 -20.92
C ILE A 138 2.64 5.75 -20.23
N ILE A 139 2.26 5.92 -18.97
CA ILE A 139 1.53 4.87 -18.22
C ILE A 139 0.16 4.61 -18.86
N LYS A 140 -0.58 5.66 -19.23
CA LYS A 140 -1.89 5.49 -19.87
C LYS A 140 -1.79 4.73 -21.19
N GLU A 141 -0.81 5.07 -22.01
CA GLU A 141 -0.56 4.42 -23.30
C GLU A 141 -0.14 2.95 -23.11
N SER A 142 0.69 2.65 -22.11
CA SER A 142 1.16 1.28 -21.84
C SER A 142 0.05 0.35 -21.35
N ILE A 143 -0.92 0.84 -20.57
CA ILE A 143 -2.07 0.05 -20.11
C ILE A 143 -2.97 -0.34 -21.27
N THR A 144 -3.20 0.55 -22.24
CA THR A 144 -4.00 0.24 -23.43
C THR A 144 -3.36 -0.89 -24.26
N LEU A 145 -2.03 -0.90 -24.36
CA LEU A 145 -1.30 -1.97 -25.06
C LEU A 145 -1.50 -3.35 -24.43
N GLN A 146 -1.57 -3.44 -23.10
CA GLN A 146 -1.79 -4.72 -22.41
C GLN A 146 -3.21 -5.27 -22.64
N THR A 147 -4.21 -4.41 -22.80
CA THR A 147 -5.59 -4.87 -23.09
C THR A 147 -5.78 -5.43 -24.50
N GLY A 148 -4.88 -5.14 -25.44
CA GLY A 148 -4.93 -5.64 -26.82
C GLY A 148 -4.27 -7.01 -27.04
N SER A 149 -3.49 -7.53 -26.08
CA SER A 149 -2.64 -8.70 -26.31
C SER A 149 -3.07 -9.99 -25.60
N THR A 150 -4.10 -9.98 -24.76
CA THR A 150 -4.56 -11.20 -24.06
C THR A 150 -5.43 -12.13 -24.92
N ALA A 151 -5.72 -11.78 -26.18
CA ALA A 151 -6.51 -12.61 -27.08
C ALA A 151 -5.72 -13.70 -27.84
N LYS A 152 -4.39 -13.78 -27.67
CA LYS A 152 -3.56 -14.79 -28.34
C LYS A 152 -2.49 -15.34 -27.42
N ASN A 153 -2.87 -16.26 -26.53
CA ASN A 153 -2.07 -17.42 -26.15
C ASN A 153 -2.95 -18.32 -25.28
N GLY A 154 -3.73 -19.16 -25.95
CA GLY A 154 -4.45 -20.26 -25.31
C GLY A 154 -3.46 -21.27 -24.77
N TYR A 155 -3.27 -21.28 -23.46
CA TYR A 155 -2.77 -22.45 -22.77
C TYR A 155 -3.97 -23.31 -22.38
N SER A 156 -4.17 -24.38 -23.15
CA SER A 156 -5.08 -25.47 -22.81
C SER A 156 -4.53 -26.22 -21.60
N ILE A 157 -5.28 -26.23 -20.50
CA ILE A 157 -5.03 -27.11 -19.35
C ILE A 157 -5.42 -28.53 -19.79
N PRO A 158 -4.51 -29.52 -19.74
CA PRO A 158 -4.89 -30.90 -20.03
C PRO A 158 -5.80 -31.43 -18.90
N PRO A 159 -6.83 -32.24 -19.23
CA PRO A 159 -7.71 -32.81 -18.23
C PRO A 159 -6.93 -33.76 -17.31
N SER A 160 -7.22 -33.66 -16.01
CA SER A 160 -6.76 -34.58 -14.98
C SER A 160 -7.19 -36.01 -15.32
N ALA A 161 -6.23 -36.93 -15.36
CA ALA A 161 -6.51 -38.35 -15.46
C ALA A 161 -7.00 -38.85 -14.09
N ASP A 162 -8.22 -39.39 -14.07
CA ASP A 162 -8.69 -40.34 -13.06
C ASP A 162 -8.07 -41.73 -13.29
#